data_AF-A0A1G0LV59-F1
#
_entry.id   AF-A0A1G0LV59-F1
#
_cell.length_a   1.000
_cell.length_b   1.000
_cell.length_c   1.000
_cell.angle_alpha   90.00
_cell.angle_beta   90.00
_cell.angle_gamma   90.00
#
_symmetry.space_group_name_H-M   'P 1'
#
loop_
_entity.id
_entity.type
_entity.pdbx_description
1 polymer ?
#
loop_
_entity_poly.entity_id
_entity_poly.type
_entity_poly.pdbx_seq_one_letter_code
_entity_poly.pdbx_strand_id
1 'polypeptide(L)'
;MVAALVGVAACSDLTQPEGLTDLDVAQDLALSSGDAVVGDVLDLIGNEVFGGLGAPVAGARESPAELVVTRSRTCYDGSGNVQTECNRLTTASMRIQWTVDGTRQTDNFTAAIHHARDATISGLLGEETSRTHNAVGTSDDTTSFQREGLNKNVAESSVDSVRNVVFNLPHATNPWPVSGSIVRHVNATITITGPRTETRTVSRRVEVTFPPDAQGNVPIKIGDVTCTLNLVTRKVVNCSA
;
A
#
# COMPACT_ATOMS: atom_id res chain seq x y z
N MET A 1 -0.61 -3.39 -19.14
CA MET A 1 -0.41 -2.49 -20.30
C MET A 1 1.08 -2.44 -20.56
N VAL A 2 1.46 -2.71 -21.81
CA VAL A 2 2.80 -3.08 -22.28
C VAL A 2 3.78 -1.90 -22.14
N ALA A 3 4.93 -2.12 -21.51
CA ALA A 3 6.13 -1.32 -21.75
C ALA A 3 6.98 -2.09 -22.77
N ALA A 4 7.02 -1.57 -23.99
CA ALA A 4 7.85 -2.07 -25.07
C ALA A 4 9.22 -1.39 -24.99
N LEU A 5 10.27 -2.17 -24.74
CA LEU A 5 11.65 -1.75 -24.96
C LEU A 5 11.97 -1.99 -26.44
N VAL A 6 12.05 -0.91 -27.21
CA VAL A 6 12.65 -0.90 -28.57
C VAL A 6 14.05 -0.32 -28.43
N GLY A 7 15.06 -1.13 -28.77
CA GLY A 7 16.47 -0.73 -28.75
C GLY A 7 16.90 0.05 -29.99
N VAL A 8 18.06 0.70 -29.90
CA VAL A 8 18.95 0.96 -31.03
C VAL A 8 20.41 0.80 -30.57
N ALA A 9 21.21 0.27 -31.49
CA ALA A 9 22.51 -0.37 -31.36
C ALA A 9 23.71 0.48 -30.89
N ALA A 10 24.62 -0.17 -30.17
CA ALA A 10 26.06 -0.07 -30.39
C ALA A 10 26.69 -1.45 -30.13
N CYS A 11 27.33 -2.01 -31.15
CA CYS A 11 28.05 -3.28 -31.05
C CYS A 11 29.32 -3.11 -30.19
N SER A 12 29.29 -3.68 -29.00
CA SER A 12 30.48 -4.09 -28.24
C SER A 12 30.15 -5.43 -27.59
N ASP A 13 31.05 -6.40 -27.70
CA ASP A 13 30.94 -7.79 -27.24
C ASP A 13 30.02 -8.00 -26.01
N LEU A 14 28.79 -8.46 -26.27
CA LEU A 14 27.80 -8.83 -25.26
C LEU A 14 28.19 -10.18 -24.62
N THR A 15 29.02 -10.13 -23.58
CA THR A 15 29.37 -11.34 -22.80
C THR A 15 28.59 -11.49 -21.49
N GLN A 16 27.70 -10.57 -21.13
CA GLN A 16 26.74 -10.78 -20.03
C GLN A 16 25.45 -9.98 -20.26
N PRO A 17 24.26 -10.57 -20.04
CA PRO A 17 23.07 -9.76 -19.80
C PRO A 17 23.33 -8.91 -18.55
N GLU A 18 23.09 -7.61 -18.64
CA GLU A 18 23.17 -6.72 -17.49
C GLU A 18 22.21 -7.22 -16.42
N GLY A 19 22.71 -7.42 -15.19
CA GLY A 19 21.87 -7.82 -14.07
C GLY A 19 20.86 -6.74 -13.69
N LEU A 20 19.91 -7.09 -12.83
CA LEU A 20 18.93 -6.21 -12.21
C LEU A 20 19.59 -4.91 -11.71
N THR A 21 19.30 -3.80 -12.37
CA THR A 21 19.85 -2.50 -11.96
C THR A 21 19.17 -1.99 -10.69
N ASP A 22 19.80 -1.02 -10.01
CA ASP A 22 19.20 -0.39 -8.83
C ASP A 22 17.88 0.31 -9.18
N LEU A 23 17.76 0.83 -10.40
CA LEU A 23 16.53 1.45 -10.90
C LEU A 23 15.44 0.41 -11.14
N ASP A 24 15.76 -0.75 -11.71
CA ASP A 24 14.78 -1.84 -11.91
C ASP A 24 14.21 -2.29 -10.56
N VAL A 25 15.09 -2.50 -9.57
CA VAL A 25 14.68 -2.86 -8.22
C VAL A 25 13.84 -1.77 -7.57
N ALA A 26 14.21 -0.49 -7.73
CA ALA A 26 13.43 0.61 -7.19
C ALA A 26 12.04 0.69 -7.81
N GLN A 27 11.92 0.46 -9.13
CA GLN A 27 10.63 0.43 -9.83
C GLN A 27 9.76 -0.75 -9.38
N ASP A 28 10.35 -1.92 -9.18
CA ASP A 28 9.64 -3.10 -8.65
C ASP A 28 9.09 -2.83 -7.26
N LEU A 29 9.92 -2.30 -6.36
CA LEU A 29 9.51 -1.93 -5.02
C LEU A 29 8.47 -0.80 -5.02
N ALA A 30 8.56 0.13 -5.97
CA ALA A 30 7.56 1.18 -6.14
C ALA A 30 6.21 0.60 -6.51
N LEU A 31 6.17 -0.40 -7.40
CA LEU A 31 4.94 -1.07 -7.82
C LEU A 31 4.31 -1.87 -6.67
N SER A 32 5.09 -2.72 -6.00
CA SER A 32 4.59 -3.54 -4.88
C SER A 32 4.17 -2.67 -3.71
N SER A 33 4.99 -1.70 -3.32
CA SER A 33 4.65 -0.77 -2.23
C SER A 33 3.56 0.21 -2.60
N GLY A 34 3.43 0.58 -3.87
CA GLY A 34 2.32 1.37 -4.36
C GLY A 34 0.99 0.67 -4.20
N ASP A 35 0.89 -0.61 -4.56
CA ASP A 35 -0.35 -1.39 -4.35
C ASP A 35 -0.66 -1.58 -2.87
N ALA A 36 0.34 -1.88 -2.04
CA ALA A 36 0.17 -1.98 -0.58
C ALA A 36 -0.32 -0.67 0.05
N VAL A 37 0.27 0.48 -0.35
CA VAL A 37 -0.17 1.81 0.12
C VAL A 37 -1.61 2.11 -0.32
N VAL A 38 -1.98 1.76 -1.54
CA VAL A 38 -3.38 1.90 -1.99
C VAL A 38 -4.30 1.00 -1.16
N GLY A 39 -3.85 -0.23 -0.85
CA GLY A 39 -4.54 -1.14 0.06
C GLY A 39 -4.76 -0.52 1.44
N ASP A 40 -3.70 0.01 2.06
CA ASP A 40 -3.77 0.70 3.36
C ASP A 40 -4.75 1.87 3.29
N VAL A 41 -4.67 2.75 2.28
CA VAL A 41 -5.60 3.89 2.10
C VAL A 41 -7.07 3.43 2.05
N LEU A 42 -7.35 2.35 1.32
CA LEU A 42 -8.70 1.78 1.24
C LEU A 42 -9.12 1.14 2.57
N ASP A 43 -8.22 0.47 3.27
CA ASP A 43 -8.47 -0.12 4.58
C ASP A 43 -8.72 0.93 5.66
N LEU A 44 -8.05 2.08 5.62
CA LEU A 44 -8.32 3.20 6.53
C LEU A 44 -9.77 3.69 6.39
N ILE A 45 -10.25 3.85 5.15
CA ILE A 45 -11.66 4.21 4.89
C ILE A 45 -12.59 3.06 5.29
N GLY A 46 -12.25 1.82 4.95
CA GLY A 46 -13.03 0.63 5.31
C GLY A 46 -13.17 0.45 6.82
N ASN A 47 -12.12 0.81 7.57
CA ASN A 47 -12.10 0.80 9.03
C ASN A 47 -13.04 1.84 9.63
N GLU A 48 -13.26 2.99 8.98
CA GLU A 48 -14.30 3.93 9.40
C GLU A 48 -15.69 3.28 9.27
N VAL A 49 -15.98 2.62 8.14
CA VAL A 49 -17.26 1.92 7.92
C VAL A 49 -17.46 0.79 8.93
N PHE A 50 -16.43 -0.04 9.16
CA PHE A 50 -16.44 -1.09 10.19
C PHE A 50 -16.63 -0.51 11.60
N GLY A 51 -16.05 0.66 11.87
CA GLY A 51 -16.26 1.43 13.10
C GLY A 51 -17.68 1.99 13.26
N GLY A 52 -18.54 1.89 12.24
CA GLY A 52 -19.88 2.49 12.23
C GLY A 52 -19.88 3.98 11.89
N LEU A 53 -18.79 4.50 11.31
CA LEU A 53 -18.55 5.91 11.04
C LEU A 53 -18.87 6.26 9.57
N GLY A 54 -20.15 6.33 9.23
CA GLY A 54 -20.61 6.81 7.92
C GLY A 54 -21.10 5.72 6.98
N ALA A 55 -21.55 6.14 5.79
CA ALA A 55 -21.99 5.24 4.73
C ALA A 55 -20.77 4.67 3.97
N PRO A 56 -20.88 3.46 3.39
CA PRO A 56 -19.84 2.93 2.52
C PRO A 56 -19.52 3.91 1.40
N VAL A 57 -18.22 4.20 1.23
CA VAL A 57 -17.75 5.14 0.20
C VAL A 57 -17.77 4.43 -1.16
N ALA A 58 -18.27 5.11 -2.20
CA ALA A 58 -18.13 4.64 -3.57
C ALA A 58 -16.63 4.47 -3.91
N GLY A 59 -16.20 3.23 -4.18
CA GLY A 59 -14.80 2.91 -4.44
C GLY A 59 -14.06 2.22 -3.27
N ALA A 60 -14.68 2.10 -2.10
CA ALA A 60 -14.28 1.09 -1.11
C ALA A 60 -14.54 -0.28 -1.76
N ARG A 61 -13.50 -0.86 -2.37
CA ARG A 61 -13.62 -2.15 -3.02
C ARG A 61 -13.92 -3.17 -1.93
N GLU A 62 -14.97 -3.97 -2.11
CA GLU A 62 -15.13 -5.18 -1.31
C GLU A 62 -13.83 -5.99 -1.42
N SER A 63 -13.31 -6.44 -0.29
CA SER A 63 -12.13 -7.32 -0.30
C SER A 63 -12.41 -8.45 -1.30
N PRO A 64 -11.49 -8.74 -2.23
CA PRO A 64 -11.66 -9.89 -3.13
C PRO A 64 -12.04 -11.11 -2.30
N ALA A 65 -12.94 -11.97 -2.80
CA ALA A 65 -13.39 -13.16 -2.08
C ALA A 65 -12.24 -14.10 -1.65
N GLU A 66 -11.06 -13.91 -2.26
CA GLU A 66 -9.80 -14.62 -2.03
C GLU A 66 -9.04 -14.11 -0.79
N LEU A 67 -9.40 -12.94 -0.25
CA LEU A 67 -8.77 -12.34 0.93
C LEU A 67 -9.73 -12.38 2.13
N VAL A 68 -9.25 -12.95 3.23
CA VAL A 68 -9.92 -12.96 4.52
C VAL A 68 -9.45 -11.73 5.30
N VAL A 69 -10.40 -10.89 5.71
CA VAL A 69 -10.10 -9.75 6.57
C VAL A 69 -10.74 -9.94 7.93
N THR A 70 -9.93 -9.98 8.98
CA THR A 70 -10.40 -10.04 10.37
C THR A 70 -10.21 -8.69 11.03
N ARG A 71 -11.21 -8.18 11.75
CA ARG A 71 -11.16 -6.87 12.40
C ARG A 71 -11.68 -6.93 13.82
N SER A 72 -11.05 -6.20 14.73
CA SER A 72 -11.57 -5.89 16.07
C SER A 72 -11.51 -4.39 16.31
N ARG A 73 -12.35 -3.88 17.22
CA ARG A 73 -12.35 -2.45 17.57
C ARG A 73 -12.50 -2.21 19.07
N THR A 74 -11.90 -1.11 19.52
CA THR A 74 -12.07 -0.52 20.86
C THR A 74 -12.33 0.97 20.71
N CYS A 75 -13.36 1.48 21.37
CA CYS A 75 -13.73 2.90 21.31
C CYS A 75 -13.32 3.63 22.59
N TYR A 76 -12.89 4.88 22.45
CA TYR A 76 -12.43 5.71 23.56
C TYR A 76 -13.21 7.02 23.60
N ASP A 77 -13.55 7.48 24.80
CA ASP A 77 -14.18 8.78 25.01
C ASP A 77 -13.18 9.95 24.92
N GLY A 78 -13.67 11.18 25.06
CA GLY A 78 -12.83 12.39 25.04
C GLY A 78 -11.82 12.50 26.19
N SER A 79 -11.93 11.67 27.22
CA SER A 79 -10.96 11.54 28.31
C SER A 79 -10.01 10.36 28.13
N GLY A 80 -10.14 9.59 27.05
CA GLY A 80 -9.32 8.42 26.75
C GLY A 80 -9.77 7.14 27.48
N ASN A 81 -10.95 7.13 28.11
CA ASN A 81 -11.48 5.91 28.73
C ASN A 81 -12.10 4.99 27.69
N VAL A 82 -11.91 3.69 27.85
CA VAL A 82 -12.56 2.68 27.00
C VAL A 82 -14.08 2.73 27.22
N GLN A 83 -14.82 2.78 26.13
CA GLN A 83 -16.28 2.69 26.13
C GLN A 83 -16.70 1.24 25.92
N THR A 84 -17.72 0.80 26.68
CA THR A 84 -18.34 -0.52 26.49
C THR A 84 -18.97 -0.66 25.11
N GLU A 85 -19.54 0.43 24.59
CA GLU A 85 -20.09 0.54 23.25
C GLU A 85 -19.66 1.85 22.61
N CYS A 86 -19.36 1.81 21.32
CA CYS A 86 -19.05 3.00 20.54
C CYS A 86 -20.30 3.88 20.41
N ASN A 87 -20.15 5.18 20.63
CA ASN A 87 -21.24 6.15 20.57
C ASN A 87 -20.81 7.34 19.71
N ARG A 88 -21.61 7.66 18.69
CA ARG A 88 -21.30 8.69 17.70
C ARG A 88 -21.08 10.09 18.28
N LEU A 89 -21.62 10.40 19.45
CA LEU A 89 -21.50 11.71 20.09
C LEU A 89 -20.35 11.77 21.10
N THR A 90 -19.98 10.65 21.70
CA THR A 90 -19.03 10.62 22.82
C THR A 90 -17.73 9.89 22.51
N THR A 91 -17.65 9.10 21.44
CA THR A 91 -16.40 8.47 20.99
C THR A 91 -15.49 9.52 20.37
N ALA A 92 -14.30 9.71 20.92
CA ALA A 92 -13.30 10.65 20.38
C ALA A 92 -12.28 9.98 19.46
N SER A 93 -11.98 8.71 19.74
CA SER A 93 -11.09 7.89 18.92
C SER A 93 -11.47 6.41 18.98
N MET A 94 -10.97 5.65 18.01
CA MET A 94 -11.16 4.22 17.90
C MET A 94 -9.84 3.56 17.57
N ARG A 95 -9.52 2.47 18.27
CA ARG A 95 -8.44 1.56 17.88
C ARG A 95 -9.03 0.40 17.10
N ILE A 96 -8.47 0.10 15.93
CA ILE A 96 -8.87 -1.03 15.10
C ILE A 96 -7.65 -1.87 14.81
N GLN A 97 -7.74 -3.16 15.12
CA GLN A 97 -6.72 -4.14 14.78
C GLN A 97 -7.28 -5.03 13.67
N TRP A 98 -6.49 -5.28 12.63
CA TRP A 98 -6.91 -6.14 11.55
C TRP A 98 -5.80 -6.97 10.95
N THR A 99 -6.19 -8.10 10.38
CA THR A 99 -5.34 -8.89 9.50
C THR A 99 -5.97 -9.03 8.13
N VAL A 100 -5.13 -9.10 7.11
CA VAL A 100 -5.52 -9.44 5.74
C VAL A 100 -4.69 -10.65 5.32
N ASP A 101 -5.35 -11.76 5.08
CA ASP A 101 -4.70 -13.03 4.73
C ASP A 101 -5.37 -13.62 3.50
N GLY A 102 -4.58 -14.04 2.52
CA GLY A 102 -5.15 -14.75 1.38
C GLY A 102 -4.17 -15.00 0.25
N THR A 103 -4.66 -15.70 -0.76
CA THR A 103 -3.90 -15.97 -1.97
C THR A 103 -4.78 -15.76 -3.18
N ARG A 104 -4.32 -14.89 -4.08
CA ARG A 104 -4.92 -14.71 -5.39
C ARG A 104 -4.07 -15.42 -6.43
N GLN A 105 -4.71 -16.23 -7.26
CA GLN A 105 -4.03 -16.97 -8.31
C GLN A 105 -4.79 -16.87 -9.63
N THR A 106 -4.03 -16.69 -10.71
CA THR A 106 -4.45 -16.79 -12.11
C THR A 106 -3.42 -17.63 -12.86
N ASP A 107 -3.65 -17.91 -14.15
CA ASP A 107 -2.76 -18.77 -14.96
C ASP A 107 -1.28 -18.36 -14.92
N ASN A 108 -1.01 -17.05 -14.84
CA ASN A 108 0.33 -16.48 -14.98
C ASN A 108 0.76 -15.61 -13.78
N PHE A 109 -0.03 -15.60 -12.71
CA PHE A 109 0.24 -14.75 -11.55
C PHE A 109 -0.31 -15.36 -10.27
N THR A 110 0.52 -15.36 -9.23
CA THR A 110 0.13 -15.73 -7.87
C THR A 110 0.61 -14.65 -6.91
N ALA A 111 -0.26 -14.21 -5.99
CA ALA A 111 0.09 -13.35 -4.87
C ALA A 111 -0.45 -13.96 -3.58
N ALA A 112 0.42 -14.21 -2.60
CA ALA A 112 0.03 -14.49 -1.23
C ALA A 112 0.31 -13.26 -0.37
N ILE A 113 -0.69 -12.85 0.41
CA ILE A 113 -0.70 -11.61 1.17
C ILE A 113 -0.94 -11.97 2.64
N HIS A 114 -0.10 -11.43 3.52
CA HIS A 114 -0.21 -11.59 4.98
C HIS A 114 0.09 -10.29 5.68
N HIS A 115 -0.95 -9.52 6.01
CA HIS A 115 -0.81 -8.21 6.65
C HIS A 115 -1.40 -8.24 8.05
N ALA A 116 -0.74 -7.56 8.97
CA ALA A 116 -1.28 -7.25 10.29
C ALA A 116 -1.10 -5.75 10.57
N ARG A 117 -2.14 -5.14 11.14
CA ARG A 117 -2.17 -3.69 11.39
C ARG A 117 -2.86 -3.38 12.71
N ASP A 118 -2.39 -2.33 13.35
CA ASP A 118 -2.98 -1.72 14.55
C ASP A 118 -3.11 -0.22 14.28
N ALA A 119 -4.34 0.25 14.07
CA ALA A 119 -4.63 1.64 13.77
C ALA A 119 -5.41 2.33 14.86
N THR A 120 -5.25 3.65 14.92
CA THR A 120 -6.11 4.58 15.64
C THR A 120 -6.72 5.56 14.65
N ILE A 121 -8.03 5.71 14.73
CA ILE A 121 -8.80 6.76 14.07
C ILE A 121 -9.16 7.80 15.13
N SER A 122 -8.92 9.07 14.88
CA SER A 122 -9.27 10.18 15.77
C SER A 122 -9.98 11.31 15.02
N GLY A 123 -10.55 12.24 15.80
CA GLY A 123 -11.43 13.28 15.28
C GLY A 123 -12.87 12.76 15.09
N LEU A 124 -13.34 11.95 16.04
CA LEU A 124 -14.66 11.29 15.97
C LEU A 124 -15.76 11.98 16.79
N LEU A 125 -15.45 13.12 17.40
CA LEU A 125 -16.40 13.89 18.20
C LEU A 125 -17.35 14.70 17.30
N GLY A 126 -18.50 14.13 16.95
CA GLY A 126 -19.67 14.88 16.50
C GLY A 126 -19.65 15.41 15.06
N GLU A 127 -19.57 16.73 14.88
CA GLU A 127 -19.63 17.40 13.56
C GLU A 127 -18.24 17.49 12.92
N GLU A 128 -17.52 16.37 12.87
CA GLU A 128 -16.17 16.38 12.32
C GLU A 128 -16.17 16.70 10.81
N THR A 129 -15.24 17.56 10.40
CA THR A 129 -14.97 17.88 9.00
C THR A 129 -13.78 17.09 8.45
N SER A 130 -13.06 16.38 9.31
CA SER A 130 -11.92 15.54 8.94
C SER A 130 -11.68 14.44 9.97
N ARG A 131 -10.98 13.38 9.54
CA ARG A 131 -10.54 12.27 10.39
C ARG A 131 -9.06 12.03 10.20
N THR A 132 -8.38 11.71 11.30
CA THR A 132 -6.95 11.41 11.29
C THR A 132 -6.71 9.93 11.59
N HIS A 133 -5.84 9.33 10.79
CA HIS A 133 -5.47 7.93 10.87
C HIS A 133 -3.99 7.80 11.21
N ASN A 134 -3.71 6.95 12.18
CA ASN A 134 -2.37 6.49 12.51
C ASN A 134 -2.38 4.98 12.59
N ALA A 135 -1.33 4.32 12.16
CA ALA A 135 -1.23 2.87 12.26
C ALA A 135 0.21 2.40 12.27
N VAL A 136 0.42 1.22 12.82
CA VAL A 136 1.64 0.44 12.65
C VAL A 136 1.28 -0.97 12.20
N GLY A 137 2.19 -1.66 11.54
CA GLY A 137 1.95 -3.04 11.17
C GLY A 137 3.10 -3.70 10.46
N THR A 138 2.84 -4.91 10.00
CA THR A 138 3.79 -5.74 9.27
C THR A 138 3.12 -6.38 8.06
N SER A 139 3.92 -6.73 7.06
CA SER A 139 3.49 -7.60 5.97
C SER A 139 4.55 -8.64 5.65
N ASP A 140 4.11 -9.81 5.20
CA ASP A 140 4.95 -10.87 4.64
C ASP A 140 4.26 -11.38 3.36
N ASP A 141 4.67 -10.86 2.21
CA ASP A 141 3.99 -11.07 0.95
C ASP A 141 4.88 -11.84 -0.03
N THR A 142 4.26 -12.64 -0.89
CA THR A 142 4.95 -13.24 -2.03
C THR A 142 4.18 -12.99 -3.31
N THR A 143 4.90 -12.66 -4.37
CA THR A 143 4.35 -12.54 -5.72
C THR A 143 5.16 -13.38 -6.69
N SER A 144 4.47 -14.07 -7.59
CA SER A 144 5.06 -14.81 -8.70
C SER A 144 4.35 -14.39 -9.98
N PHE A 145 5.14 -14.09 -11.01
CA PHE A 145 4.66 -13.78 -12.34
C PHE A 145 5.35 -14.68 -13.36
N GLN A 146 4.56 -15.35 -14.19
CA GLN A 146 5.03 -16.26 -15.22
C GLN A 146 4.70 -15.73 -16.60
N ARG A 147 5.69 -15.77 -17.49
CA ARG A 147 5.55 -15.56 -18.92
C ARG A 147 6.42 -16.59 -19.63
N GLU A 148 6.13 -16.87 -20.90
CA GLU A 148 6.93 -17.78 -21.71
C GLU A 148 8.43 -17.43 -21.61
N GLY A 149 9.22 -18.37 -21.08
CA GLY A 149 10.68 -18.24 -20.91
C GLY A 149 11.15 -17.33 -19.78
N LEU A 150 10.24 -16.76 -18.95
CA LEU A 150 10.59 -15.88 -17.84
C LEU A 150 9.63 -16.03 -16.66
N ASN A 151 10.16 -16.40 -15.51
CA ASN A 151 9.47 -16.39 -14.24
C ASN A 151 10.12 -15.35 -13.31
N LYS A 152 9.30 -14.59 -12.60
CA LYS A 152 9.75 -13.64 -11.58
C LYS A 152 9.05 -13.96 -10.27
N ASN A 153 9.85 -14.15 -9.22
CA ASN A 153 9.39 -14.35 -7.86
C ASN A 153 9.91 -13.21 -6.99
N VAL A 154 9.04 -12.65 -6.17
CA VAL A 154 9.38 -11.63 -5.19
C VAL A 154 8.84 -12.07 -3.84
N ALA A 155 9.70 -12.12 -2.83
CA ALA A 155 9.31 -12.28 -1.44
C ALA A 155 9.64 -10.96 -0.71
N GLU A 156 8.65 -10.35 -0.08
CA GLU A 156 8.78 -9.09 0.63
C GLU A 156 8.32 -9.23 2.07
N SER A 157 9.09 -8.70 3.00
CA SER A 157 8.61 -8.42 4.35
C SER A 157 8.75 -6.94 4.65
N SER A 158 7.82 -6.37 5.41
CA SER A 158 7.92 -4.97 5.80
C SER A 158 7.41 -4.66 7.20
N VAL A 159 7.94 -3.56 7.74
CA VAL A 159 7.40 -2.87 8.92
C VAL A 159 6.88 -1.51 8.47
N ASP A 160 5.59 -1.29 8.69
CA ASP A 160 4.84 -0.21 8.11
C ASP A 160 4.37 0.77 9.19
N SER A 161 4.32 2.06 8.85
CA SER A 161 3.71 3.09 9.68
C SER A 161 2.88 4.06 8.83
N VAL A 162 1.64 4.25 9.25
CA VAL A 162 0.72 5.30 8.78
C VAL A 162 0.80 6.44 9.80
N ARG A 163 1.14 7.64 9.35
CA ARG A 163 1.41 8.79 10.21
C ARG A 163 0.55 9.97 9.82
N ASN A 164 -0.37 10.35 10.71
CA ASN A 164 -1.24 11.51 10.58
C ASN A 164 -1.89 11.59 9.19
N VAL A 165 -2.36 10.48 8.65
CA VAL A 165 -3.05 10.46 7.36
C VAL A 165 -4.44 11.05 7.57
N VAL A 166 -4.70 12.21 6.99
CA VAL A 166 -5.96 12.94 7.18
C VAL A 166 -6.83 12.86 5.95
N PHE A 167 -8.10 12.54 6.15
CA PHE A 167 -9.15 12.68 5.15
C PHE A 167 -10.09 13.80 5.54
N ASN A 168 -10.43 14.67 4.60
CA ASN A 168 -11.55 15.58 4.75
C ASN A 168 -12.87 14.81 4.54
N LEU A 169 -13.95 15.27 5.16
CA LEU A 169 -15.28 14.70 5.01
C LEU A 169 -16.19 15.66 4.22
N PRO A 170 -17.20 15.15 3.51
CA PRO A 170 -17.51 13.73 3.30
C PRO A 170 -16.58 13.09 2.26
N HIS A 171 -16.32 11.78 2.39
CA HIS A 171 -15.48 11.02 1.44
C HIS A 171 -16.00 11.02 0.00
N ALA A 172 -17.31 11.21 -0.21
CA ALA A 172 -17.90 11.29 -1.55
C ALA A 172 -17.30 12.42 -2.42
N THR A 173 -16.91 13.53 -1.78
CA THR A 173 -16.25 14.66 -2.45
C THR A 173 -14.76 14.76 -2.11
N ASN A 174 -14.31 14.04 -1.08
CA ASN A 174 -12.93 14.07 -0.58
C ASN A 174 -12.36 12.64 -0.44
N PRO A 175 -12.25 11.86 -1.53
CA PRO A 175 -11.91 10.43 -1.43
C PRO A 175 -10.43 10.16 -1.11
N TRP A 176 -9.56 11.18 -1.12
CA TRP A 176 -8.11 11.02 -0.99
C TRP A 176 -7.59 11.69 0.28
N PRO A 177 -6.50 11.16 0.87
CA PRO A 177 -5.83 11.87 1.93
C PRO A 177 -5.30 13.23 1.48
N VAL A 178 -5.33 14.20 2.39
CA VAL A 178 -4.87 15.58 2.15
C VAL A 178 -3.60 15.93 2.93
N SER A 179 -3.17 15.06 3.84
CA SER A 179 -1.93 15.19 4.60
C SER A 179 -1.48 13.84 5.18
N GLY A 180 -0.26 13.82 5.73
CA GLY A 180 0.33 12.66 6.37
C GLY A 180 1.25 11.86 5.44
N SER A 181 1.66 10.69 5.92
CA SER A 181 2.48 9.77 5.14
C SER A 181 2.26 8.31 5.51
N ILE A 182 2.60 7.43 4.58
CA ILE A 182 2.78 5.99 4.81
C ILE A 182 4.24 5.65 4.51
N VAL A 183 4.89 5.00 5.46
CA VAL A 183 6.30 4.59 5.37
C VAL A 183 6.37 3.08 5.55
N ARG A 184 7.04 2.41 4.62
CA ARG A 184 7.32 0.97 4.65
C ARG A 184 8.83 0.75 4.70
N HIS A 185 9.31 -0.08 5.62
CA HIS A 185 10.69 -0.57 5.59
C HIS A 185 10.69 -1.97 5.01
N VAL A 186 11.00 -2.08 3.72
CA VAL A 186 10.83 -3.31 2.94
C VAL A 186 12.15 -4.05 2.84
N ASN A 187 12.14 -5.34 3.18
CA ASN A 187 13.17 -6.29 2.82
C ASN A 187 12.61 -7.18 1.70
N ALA A 188 13.25 -7.16 0.54
CA ALA A 188 12.79 -7.90 -0.62
C ALA A 188 13.87 -8.83 -1.16
N THR A 189 13.47 -10.03 -1.58
CA THR A 189 14.29 -10.92 -2.41
C THR A 189 13.57 -11.11 -3.74
N ILE A 190 14.20 -10.63 -4.81
CA ILE A 190 13.70 -10.69 -6.18
C ILE A 190 14.51 -11.76 -6.90
N THR A 191 13.84 -12.75 -7.46
CA THR A 191 14.44 -13.81 -8.27
C THR A 191 13.80 -13.81 -9.65
N ILE A 192 14.61 -13.68 -10.69
CA ILE A 192 14.20 -13.82 -12.09
C ILE A 192 14.84 -15.09 -12.64
N THR A 193 14.03 -15.95 -13.25
CA THR A 193 14.46 -17.22 -13.86
C THR A 193 14.03 -17.23 -15.31
N GLY A 194 15.00 -17.37 -16.22
CA GLY A 194 14.77 -17.52 -17.66
C GLY A 194 15.95 -18.29 -18.29
N PRO A 195 16.60 -17.77 -19.34
CA PRO A 195 17.85 -18.34 -19.86
C PRO A 195 18.98 -18.37 -18.81
N ARG A 196 18.90 -17.49 -17.82
CA ARG A 196 19.75 -17.45 -16.61
C ARG A 196 18.87 -17.17 -15.40
N THR A 197 19.37 -17.54 -14.22
CA THR A 197 18.76 -17.18 -12.95
C THR A 197 19.54 -16.04 -12.31
N GLU A 198 18.82 -15.01 -11.88
CA GLU A 198 19.36 -13.91 -11.11
C GLU A 198 18.55 -13.71 -9.84
N THR A 199 19.24 -13.47 -8.73
CA THR A 199 18.61 -13.18 -7.44
C THR A 199 19.25 -11.95 -6.83
N ARG A 200 18.41 -11.04 -6.34
CA ARG A 200 18.84 -9.82 -5.67
C ARG A 200 18.03 -9.60 -4.39
N THR A 201 18.74 -9.40 -3.29
CA THR A 201 18.15 -9.07 -1.98
C THR A 201 18.47 -7.63 -1.63
N VAL A 202 17.45 -6.87 -1.21
CA VAL A 202 17.58 -5.45 -0.87
C VAL A 202 16.76 -5.11 0.37
N SER A 203 17.21 -4.07 1.07
CA SER A 203 16.41 -3.38 2.08
C SER A 203 16.24 -1.92 1.65
N ARG A 204 15.00 -1.41 1.64
CA ARG A 204 14.68 -0.04 1.23
C ARG A 204 13.60 0.54 2.11
N ARG A 205 13.76 1.82 2.45
CA ARG A 205 12.69 2.65 2.99
C ARG A 205 11.88 3.20 1.82
N VAL A 206 10.59 2.87 1.80
CA VAL A 206 9.60 3.43 0.89
C VAL A 206 8.73 4.42 1.63
N GLU A 207 8.53 5.61 1.08
CA GLU A 207 7.71 6.65 1.68
C GLU A 207 6.75 7.24 0.66
N VAL A 208 5.47 7.28 1.01
CA VAL A 208 4.43 8.01 0.30
C VAL A 208 3.97 9.15 1.19
N THR A 209 4.07 10.37 0.69
CA THR A 209 3.55 11.57 1.36
C THR A 209 2.28 12.02 0.65
N PHE A 210 1.27 12.45 1.41
CA PHE A 210 0.02 12.97 0.85
C PHE A 210 0.07 14.50 0.88
N PRO A 211 0.35 15.18 -0.24
CA PRO A 211 0.25 16.62 -0.28
C PRO A 211 -1.22 17.07 -0.30
N PRO A 212 -1.50 18.31 0.09
CA PRO A 212 -2.82 18.90 -0.15
C PRO A 212 -3.12 18.89 -1.65
N ASP A 213 -4.39 18.66 -2.00
CA ASP A 213 -4.90 18.72 -3.38
C ASP A 213 -4.24 17.76 -4.39
N ALA A 214 -3.64 16.66 -3.91
CA ALA A 214 -3.00 15.63 -4.73
C ALA A 214 -3.93 14.99 -5.78
N GLN A 215 -5.25 15.01 -5.54
CA GLN A 215 -6.26 14.34 -6.38
C GLN A 215 -5.90 12.88 -6.69
N GLY A 216 -5.30 12.19 -5.72
CA GLY A 216 -4.85 10.81 -5.84
C GLY A 216 -3.49 10.61 -6.53
N ASN A 217 -2.80 11.65 -7.00
CA ASN A 217 -1.42 11.53 -7.51
C ASN A 217 -0.42 11.94 -6.42
N VAL A 218 0.32 10.97 -5.90
CA VAL A 218 1.20 11.15 -4.74
C VAL A 218 2.63 10.74 -5.07
N PRO A 219 3.65 11.41 -4.51
CA PRO A 219 5.02 10.96 -4.62
C PRO A 219 5.22 9.65 -3.84
N ILE A 220 5.91 8.69 -4.45
CA ILE A 220 6.44 7.50 -3.79
C ILE A 220 7.96 7.51 -3.94
N LYS A 221 8.67 7.49 -2.81
CA LYS A 221 10.13 7.56 -2.75
C LYS A 221 10.72 6.23 -2.28
N ILE A 222 11.70 5.70 -3.02
CA ILE A 222 12.39 4.43 -2.79
C ILE A 222 13.89 4.71 -2.76
N GLY A 223 14.46 4.93 -1.58
CA GLY A 223 15.83 5.45 -1.48
C GLY A 223 15.92 6.82 -2.16
N ASP A 224 16.78 6.95 -3.17
CA ASP A 224 16.94 8.19 -3.95
C ASP A 224 15.98 8.30 -5.13
N VAL A 225 15.36 7.20 -5.56
CA VAL A 225 14.39 7.19 -6.66
C VAL A 225 13.04 7.72 -6.17
N THR A 226 12.46 8.66 -6.93
CA THR A 226 11.09 9.13 -6.73
C THR A 226 10.25 8.81 -7.96
N CYS A 227 9.06 8.26 -7.73
CA CYS A 227 8.04 8.03 -8.76
C CYS A 227 6.73 8.74 -8.38
N THR A 228 5.77 8.76 -9.30
CA THR A 228 4.39 9.15 -9.04
C THR A 228 3.51 7.91 -8.93
N LEU A 229 2.81 7.76 -7.80
CA LEU A 229 1.77 6.77 -7.59
C LEU A 229 0.39 7.43 -7.78
N ASN A 230 -0.44 6.83 -8.63
CA ASN A 230 -1.84 7.21 -8.76
C ASN A 230 -2.73 6.26 -7.94
N LEU A 231 -3.39 6.77 -6.90
CA LEU A 231 -4.24 6.02 -5.97
C LEU A 231 -5.53 5.49 -6.61
N VAL A 232 -5.97 6.07 -7.74
CA VAL A 232 -7.15 5.61 -8.50
C VAL A 232 -6.78 4.42 -9.38
N THR A 233 -5.78 4.60 -10.24
CA THR A 233 -5.41 3.63 -11.27
C THR A 233 -4.40 2.61 -10.78
N ARG A 234 -3.84 2.81 -9.57
CA ARG A 234 -2.76 2.01 -8.97
C ARG A 234 -1.49 1.96 -9.81
N LYS A 235 -1.29 2.98 -10.65
CA LYS A 235 -0.14 3.03 -11.56
C LYS A 235 1.00 3.78 -10.90
N VAL A 236 2.20 3.25 -11.09
CA VAL A 236 3.44 3.95 -10.78
C VAL A 236 4.07 4.38 -12.10
N VAL A 237 4.43 5.67 -12.20
CA VAL A 237 5.00 6.27 -13.41
C VAL A 237 6.07 7.29 -13.05
N ASN A 238 6.83 7.77 -14.05
CA ASN A 238 7.80 8.86 -13.92
C ASN A 238 8.84 8.63 -12.81
N CYS A 239 9.40 7.41 -12.74
CA CYS A 239 10.47 7.09 -11.80
C CYS A 239 11.80 7.71 -12.24
N SER A 240 12.42 8.50 -11.36
CA SER A 240 13.75 9.10 -11.58
C SER A 240 14.54 9.19 -10.28
N ALA A 241 15.87 9.08 -10.37
CA ALA A 241 16.80 9.34 -9.28
C ALA A 241 17.17 10.84 -9.19
#